data_AF-A0A4S2D0V8-F1
#
_entry.id   AF-A0A4S2D0V8-F1
#
_cell.length_a   1.000
_cell.length_b   1.000
_cell.length_c   1.000
_cell.angle_alpha   90.00
_cell.angle_beta   90.00
_cell.angle_gamma   90.00
#
_symmetry.space_group_name_H-M   'P 1'
#
loop_
_entity.id
_entity.type
_entity.pdbx_description
1 polymer ?
#
loop_
_entity_poly.entity_id
_entity_poly.type
_entity_poly.pdbx_seq_one_letter_code
_entity_poly.pdbx_strand_id
1 'polypeptide(L)'
;MNIDIEVFLSNSGIKREVLQHWIENEWVSPSKTEVGVHLTAVDVARVYFVRDLSADFGVNDAGIEVALHLVDQIHALRRVLRSIQHELGSSGASNEDSVS
;
A
#
# COMPACT_ATOMS: atom_id res chain seq x y z
N MET A 1 1.32 7.52 8.46
CA MET A 1 2.74 7.54 8.87
C MET A 1 3.57 7.43 7.61
N ASN A 2 4.47 8.38 7.40
CA ASN A 2 5.38 8.42 6.26
C ASN A 2 6.80 8.24 6.80
N ILE A 3 7.57 7.37 6.16
CA ILE A 3 8.92 6.99 6.58
C ILE A 3 9.90 7.44 5.50
N ASP A 4 10.93 8.18 5.88
CA ASP A 4 11.99 8.56 4.95
C ASP A 4 12.70 7.31 4.40
N ILE A 5 13.00 7.30 3.10
CA ILE A 5 13.56 6.13 2.41
C ILE A 5 14.95 5.73 2.95
N GLU A 6 15.78 6.68 3.39
CA GLU A 6 17.10 6.43 3.96
C GLU A 6 17.00 5.77 5.32
N VAL A 7 16.07 6.26 6.15
CA VAL A 7 15.73 5.67 7.44
C VAL A 7 15.18 4.25 7.24
N PHE A 8 14.33 4.04 6.25
CA PHE A 8 13.78 2.72 5.94
C PHE A 8 14.87 1.73 5.51
N LEU A 9 15.76 2.09 4.58
CA LEU A 9 16.84 1.22 4.11
C LEU A 9 17.79 0.82 5.23
N SER A 10 18.08 1.74 6.16
CA SER A 10 18.97 1.49 7.31
C SER A 10 18.41 0.45 8.29
N ASN A 11 17.08 0.30 8.37
CA ASN A 11 16.41 -0.56 9.35
C ASN A 11 15.78 -1.84 8.76
N SER A 12 15.62 -1.91 7.43
CA SER A 12 14.87 -3.00 6.77
C SER A 12 15.74 -4.17 6.27
N GLY A 13 17.06 -3.97 6.18
CA GLY A 13 17.98 -4.94 5.56
C GLY A 13 17.84 -5.06 4.04
N ILE A 14 17.04 -4.20 3.41
CA ILE A 14 16.86 -4.15 1.96
C ILE A 14 17.96 -3.29 1.35
N LYS A 15 18.61 -3.79 0.30
CA LYS A 15 19.62 -3.04 -0.45
C LYS A 15 18.94 -1.92 -1.26
N ARG A 16 19.58 -0.75 -1.32
CA ARG A 16 19.09 0.39 -2.13
C ARG A 16 18.79 0.00 -3.57
N GLU A 17 19.70 -0.73 -4.21
CA GLU A 17 19.58 -1.17 -5.61
C GLU A 17 18.32 -2.00 -5.84
N VAL A 18 17.98 -2.88 -4.89
CA VAL A 18 16.78 -3.72 -4.95
C VAL A 18 15.52 -2.87 -4.81
N LEU A 19 15.49 -1.96 -3.85
CA LEU A 19 14.34 -1.06 -3.69
C LEU A 19 14.18 -0.13 -4.89
N GLN A 20 15.28 0.36 -5.46
CA GLN A 20 15.25 1.19 -6.66
C GLN A 20 14.69 0.42 -7.86
N HIS A 21 15.11 -0.84 -8.05
CA HIS A 21 14.53 -1.71 -9.07
C HIS A 21 13.01 -1.88 -8.89
N TRP A 22 12.53 -2.04 -7.66
CA TRP A 22 11.08 -2.11 -7.39
C TRP A 22 10.35 -0.80 -7.66
N ILE A 23 11.01 0.34 -7.46
CA ILE A 23 10.44 1.65 -7.80
C ILE A 23 10.38 1.84 -9.32
N GLU A 24 11.43 1.42 -10.03
CA GLU A 24 11.52 1.51 -11.50
C GLU A 24 10.48 0.64 -12.21
N ASN A 25 10.16 -0.53 -11.66
CA ASN A 25 9.07 -1.39 -12.16
C ASN A 25 7.69 -1.00 -11.61
N GLU A 26 7.57 0.16 -10.94
CA GLU A 26 6.32 0.65 -10.34
C GLU A 26 5.69 -0.27 -9.29
N TRP A 27 6.43 -1.27 -8.79
CA TRP A 27 5.98 -2.15 -7.72
C TRP A 27 5.85 -1.38 -6.42
N VAL A 28 6.70 -0.40 -6.16
CA VAL A 28 6.63 0.46 -4.97
C VAL A 28 6.65 1.92 -5.42
N SER A 29 5.65 2.70 -5.00
CA SER A 29 5.47 4.08 -5.46
C SER A 29 5.58 5.06 -4.29
N PRO A 30 6.80 5.36 -3.82
CA PRO A 30 6.99 6.30 -2.72
C PRO A 30 6.50 7.70 -3.10
N SER A 31 6.02 8.44 -2.10
CA SER A 31 5.63 9.83 -2.25
C SER A 31 6.86 10.74 -2.26
N LYS A 32 6.99 11.58 -3.29
CA LYS A 32 8.02 12.63 -3.34
C LYS A 32 7.45 13.90 -2.72
N THR A 33 8.09 14.40 -1.66
CA THR A 33 7.75 15.68 -1.01
C THR A 33 8.93 16.64 -1.11
N GLU A 34 8.73 17.92 -0.76
CA GLU A 34 9.82 18.91 -0.70
C GLU A 34 10.95 18.52 0.25
N VAL A 35 10.65 17.67 1.24
CA VAL A 35 11.58 17.21 2.28
C VAL A 35 12.31 15.93 1.86
N GLY A 36 11.87 15.25 0.81
CA GLY A 36 12.52 14.03 0.30
C GLY A 36 11.55 12.94 -0.16
N VAL A 37 12.07 11.73 -0.36
CA VAL A 37 11.31 10.56 -0.80
C VAL A 37 10.84 9.79 0.42
N HIS A 38 9.53 9.63 0.55
CA HIS A 38 8.90 9.00 1.72
C HIS A 38 8.01 7.83 1.32
N LEU A 39 8.10 6.75 2.09
CA LEU A 39 7.24 5.57 2.01
C LEU A 39 6.05 5.73 2.94
N THR A 40 4.84 5.50 2.45
CA THR A 40 3.64 5.36 3.28
C THR A 40 3.61 3.99 3.95
N ALA A 41 2.70 3.80 4.91
CA ALA A 41 2.48 2.47 5.51
C ALA A 41 2.09 1.40 4.47
N VAL A 42 1.41 1.79 3.38
CA VAL A 42 1.06 0.89 2.27
C VAL A 42 2.31 0.51 1.49
N ASP A 43 3.18 1.48 1.20
CA ASP A 43 4.42 1.21 0.49
C ASP A 43 5.34 0.28 1.27
N VAL A 44 5.46 0.49 2.58
CA VAL A 44 6.25 -0.39 3.48
C VAL A 44 5.71 -1.82 3.49
N ALA A 45 4.38 -1.98 3.60
CA ALA A 45 3.76 -3.30 3.55
C ALA A 45 4.02 -3.99 2.20
N ARG A 46 3.97 -3.22 1.10
CA ARG A 46 4.21 -3.72 -0.24
C ARG A 46 5.68 -4.12 -0.45
N VAL A 47 6.62 -3.34 0.08
CA VAL A 47 8.05 -3.66 0.08
C VAL A 47 8.32 -5.01 0.74
N TYR A 48 7.76 -5.25 1.93
CA TYR A 48 7.93 -6.53 2.61
C TYR A 48 7.26 -7.68 1.85
N PHE A 49 6.09 -7.44 1.27
CA PHE A 49 5.41 -8.44 0.46
C PHE A 49 6.22 -8.86 -0.77
N VAL A 50 6.79 -7.90 -1.51
CA VAL A 50 7.66 -8.18 -2.67
C VAL A 50 8.91 -8.94 -2.23
N ARG A 51 9.52 -8.55 -1.11
CA ARG A 51 10.66 -9.28 -0.54
C ARG A 51 10.30 -10.74 -0.29
N ASP A 52 9.19 -11.02 0.37
CA ASP A 52 8.78 -12.39 0.72
C ASP A 52 8.52 -13.21 -0.55
N LEU A 53 7.84 -12.63 -1.55
CA LEU A 53 7.62 -13.28 -2.85
C LEU A 53 8.94 -13.64 -3.56
N SER A 54 9.90 -12.71 -3.58
CA SER A 54 11.17 -12.91 -4.26
C SER A 54 12.12 -13.85 -3.51
N ALA A 55 12.30 -13.62 -2.20
CA ALA A 55 13.31 -14.30 -1.39
C ALA A 55 12.82 -15.64 -0.83
N ASP A 56 11.58 -15.72 -0.35
CA ASP A 56 11.07 -16.90 0.35
C ASP A 56 10.30 -17.84 -0.60
N PHE A 57 9.62 -17.29 -1.61
CA PHE A 57 8.79 -18.06 -2.54
C PHE A 57 9.41 -18.26 -3.93
N GLY A 58 10.53 -17.60 -4.24
CA GLY A 58 11.23 -17.74 -5.53
C GLY A 58 10.39 -17.28 -6.73
N VAL A 59 9.43 -16.38 -6.51
CA VAL A 59 8.57 -15.84 -7.56
C VAL A 59 9.40 -14.90 -8.45
N ASN A 60 9.25 -15.05 -9.76
CA ASN A 60 9.90 -14.17 -10.73
C ASN A 60 9.18 -12.81 -10.84
N ASP A 61 9.81 -11.86 -11.51
CA ASP A 61 9.32 -10.49 -11.66
C ASP A 61 7.89 -10.43 -12.23
N ALA A 62 7.60 -11.22 -13.28
CA ALA A 62 6.25 -11.30 -13.85
C ALA A 62 5.21 -11.84 -12.86
N GLY A 63 5.59 -12.81 -12.02
CA GLY A 63 4.71 -13.34 -10.97
C GLY A 63 4.49 -12.33 -9.86
N ILE A 64 5.49 -11.52 -9.52
CA ILE A 64 5.39 -10.42 -8.55
C ILE A 64 4.38 -9.39 -9.06
N GLU A 65 4.47 -8.98 -10.33
CA GLU A 65 3.50 -8.05 -10.95
C GLU A 65 2.06 -8.54 -10.83
N VAL A 66 1.83 -9.82 -11.17
CA VAL A 66 0.49 -10.42 -11.07
C VAL A 66 0.01 -10.45 -9.62
N ALA A 67 0.87 -10.83 -8.67
CA ALA A 67 0.53 -10.86 -7.25
C ALA A 67 0.16 -9.47 -6.72
N LEU A 68 0.94 -8.44 -7.06
CA LEU A 68 0.67 -7.05 -6.69
C LEU A 68 -0.65 -6.56 -7.28
N HIS A 69 -0.92 -6.86 -8.55
CA HIS A 69 -2.17 -6.50 -9.19
C HIS A 69 -3.39 -7.12 -8.48
N LEU A 70 -3.30 -8.41 -8.10
CA LEU A 70 -4.37 -9.10 -7.37
C LEU A 70 -4.58 -8.50 -5.97
N VAL A 71 -3.50 -8.18 -5.26
CA VAL A 71 -3.57 -7.50 -3.95
C VAL A 71 -4.25 -6.14 -4.09
N ASP A 72 -3.89 -5.36 -5.11
CA ASP A 72 -4.49 -4.05 -5.37
C ASP A 72 -5.98 -4.15 -5.70
N GLN A 73 -6.40 -5.16 -6.47
CA GLN A 73 -7.82 -5.46 -6.73
C GLN A 73 -8.59 -5.77 -5.44
N ILE A 74 -8.03 -6.58 -4.55
CA ILE A 74 -8.65 -6.92 -3.26
C ILE A 74 -8.79 -5.66 -2.40
N HIS A 75 -7.77 -4.80 -2.37
CA HIS A 75 -7.83 -3.54 -1.64
C HIS A 75 -8.88 -2.59 -2.23
N ALA A 76 -8.98 -2.51 -3.56
CA ALA A 76 -10.01 -1.73 -4.24
C ALA A 76 -11.42 -2.22 -3.87
N LEU A 77 -11.66 -3.52 -3.92
CA LEU A 77 -12.94 -4.11 -3.53
C LEU A 77 -13.28 -3.81 -2.07
N ARG A 78 -12.31 -3.96 -1.14
CA ARG A 78 -12.50 -3.61 0.27
C ARG A 78 -12.83 -2.13 0.48
N ARG A 79 -12.26 -1.21 -0.31
CA ARG A 79 -12.60 0.22 -0.25
C ARG A 79 -14.04 0.45 -0.70
N VAL A 80 -14.47 -0.16 -1.80
CA VAL A 80 -15.85 -0.06 -2.29
C VAL A 80 -16.85 -0.57 -1.25
N LEU A 81 -16.61 -1.75 -0.68
CA LEU A 81 -17.48 -2.31 0.35
C LEU A 81 -17.59 -1.41 1.59
N ARG A 82 -16.48 -0.82 2.05
CA ARG A 82 -16.50 0.15 3.17
C ARG A 82 -17.26 1.43 2.84
N SER A 83 -17.20 1.91 1.60
CA SER A 83 -17.98 3.08 1.16
C SER A 83 -19.48 2.80 1.25
N ILE A 84 -19.91 1.65 0.72
CA ILE A 84 -21.32 1.22 0.76
C ILE A 84 -21.80 1.09 2.21
N GLN A 85 -21.00 0.48 3.10
CA GLN A 85 -21.33 0.38 4.52
C GLN A 85 -21.45 1.74 5.20
N HIS A 86 -20.58 2.69 4.84
CA HIS A 86 -20.63 4.03 5.40
C HIS A 86 -21.89 4.78 4.96
N GLU A 87 -22.27 4.71 3.68
CA GLU A 87 -23.48 5.33 3.13
C GLU A 87 -24.77 4.77 3.72
N LEU A 88 -24.81 3.45 3.93
CA LEU A 88 -25.94 2.78 4.58
C LEU A 88 -26.04 3.13 6.08
N GLY A 89 -24.90 3.26 6.76
CA GLY A 89 -24.84 3.67 8.18
C GLY A 89 -25.18 5.15 8.41
N SER A 90 -24.78 6.04 7.50
CA SER A 90 -25.07 7.47 7.59
C SER A 90 -26.53 7.81 7.32
N SER A 91 -27.24 7.00 6.51
CA SER A 91 -28.66 7.19 6.20
C SER A 91 -29.60 6.87 7.37
N GLY A 92 -29.13 6.16 8.41
CA GLY A 92 -29.91 5.83 9.60
C GLY A 92 -29.88 6.87 10.73
N ALA A 93 -28.97 7.86 10.68
CA ALA A 93 -28.76 8.82 11.77
C ALA A 93 -29.45 10.18 11.57
N SER A 94 -30.04 10.45 10.40
CA SER A 94 -30.64 11.76 10.07
C SER A 94 -32.14 11.86 10.33
N ASN A 95 -32.76 10.86 10.98
CA ASN A 95 -34.22 10.78 11.12
C ASN A 95 -34.76 10.87 12.56
N GLU A 96 -33.93 11.19 13.56
CA GLU A 96 -34.37 11.35 14.97
C GLU A 96 -34.36 12.81 15.49
N ASP A 97 -33.72 13.76 14.79
CA ASP A 97 -33.56 15.15 15.28
C ASP A 97 -34.63 16.15 14.76
N SER A 98 -35.79 15.69 14.28
CA SER A 98 -36.85 16.59 13.77
C SER A 98 -38.24 16.38 14.40
N VAL A 99 -38.31 15.78 15.58
CA VAL A 99 -39.53 15.81 16.39
C VAL A 99 -39.22 16.42 17.77
N SER A 100 -39.23 17.74 17.84
CA SER A 100 -39.57 18.54 19.02
C SER A 100 -40.00 19.93 18.62
#